data_AF-A0A9D6C656-F1
#
_entry.id   AF-A0A9D6C656-F1
#
_cell.length_a   1.000
_cell.length_b   1.000
_cell.length_c   1.000
_cell.angle_alpha   90.00
_cell.angle_beta   90.00
_cell.angle_gamma   90.00
#
_symmetry.space_group_name_H-M   'P 1'
#
loop_
_entity.id
_entity.type
_entity.pdbx_description
1 polymer ?
#
loop_
_entity_poly.entity_id
_entity_poly.type
_entity_poly.pdbx_seq_one_letter_code
_entity_poly.pdbx_strand_id
1 'polypeptide(L)'
;MTRTTTMTVRLGGALSEFVAANVGEAGSYENVSEYIRDLIRRDKERAEQLAFVRLKAELAQAFAAPEASYAPLTAADVIARNQR
;
A
#
# COMPACT_ATOMS: atom_id res chain seq x y z
N MET A 1 -3.06 -7.76 23.05
CA MET A 1 -4.40 -8.17 22.58
C MET A 1 -4.58 -7.73 21.14
N THR A 2 -4.94 -8.64 20.23
CA THR A 2 -5.29 -8.28 18.84
C THR A 2 -6.64 -7.57 18.85
N ARG A 3 -6.68 -6.32 18.36
CA ARG A 3 -7.93 -5.55 18.23
C ARG A 3 -8.68 -6.04 16.99
N THR A 4 -9.82 -6.69 17.17
CA THR A 4 -10.73 -6.99 16.08
C THR A 4 -11.66 -5.80 15.84
N THR A 5 -11.99 -5.54 14.58
CA THR A 5 -12.95 -4.51 14.17
C THR A 5 -14.00 -5.17 13.29
N THR A 6 -15.26 -5.04 13.65
CA THR A 6 -16.39 -5.50 12.84
C THR A 6 -16.77 -4.40 11.86
N MET A 7 -16.97 -4.76 10.60
CA MET A 7 -17.37 -3.85 9.54
C MET A 7 -18.57 -4.44 8.79
N THR A 8 -19.58 -3.63 8.53
CA THR A 8 -20.74 -4.00 7.69
C THR A 8 -20.59 -3.33 6.34
N VAL A 9 -20.66 -4.12 5.26
CA VAL A 9 -20.47 -3.63 3.89
C VAL A 9 -21.74 -3.91 3.10
N ARG A 10 -22.22 -2.90 2.36
CA ARG A 10 -23.31 -3.07 1.40
C ARG A 10 -22.72 -3.22 0.00
N LEU A 11 -23.07 -4.30 -0.68
CA LEU A 11 -22.68 -4.54 -2.08
C LEU A 11 -23.86 -4.21 -3.01
N GLY A 12 -23.56 -3.59 -4.15
CA GLY A 12 -24.52 -3.46 -5.26
C GLY A 12 -24.68 -4.79 -6.02
N GLY A 13 -25.72 -4.90 -6.86
CA GLY A 13 -26.12 -6.16 -7.52
C GLY A 13 -24.98 -6.93 -8.18
N ALA A 14 -24.27 -6.31 -9.14
CA ALA A 14 -23.18 -6.98 -9.86
C ALA A 14 -22.03 -7.45 -8.93
N LEU A 15 -21.70 -6.68 -7.89
CA LEU A 15 -20.68 -7.07 -6.92
C LEU A 15 -21.18 -8.19 -5.98
N SER A 16 -22.46 -8.17 -5.62
CA SER A 16 -23.06 -9.23 -4.82
C SER A 16 -23.08 -10.56 -5.56
N GLU A 17 -23.46 -10.56 -6.85
CA GLU A 17 -23.42 -11.75 -7.70
C GLU A 17 -22.00 -12.28 -7.86
N PHE A 18 -21.03 -11.38 -8.07
CA PHE A 18 -19.63 -11.77 -8.17
C PHE A 18 -19.11 -12.41 -6.88
N VAL A 19 -19.41 -11.82 -5.71
CA VAL A 19 -19.03 -12.43 -4.43
C VAL A 19 -19.71 -13.78 -4.23
N ALA A 20 -21.00 -13.90 -4.55
CA ALA A 20 -21.74 -15.16 -4.43
C ALA A 20 -21.15 -16.27 -5.31
N ALA A 21 -20.64 -15.95 -6.50
CA ALA A 21 -19.97 -16.93 -7.38
C ALA A 21 -18.60 -17.39 -6.85
N ASN A 22 -17.97 -16.63 -5.95
CA ASN A 22 -16.64 -16.92 -5.42
C ASN A 22 -16.66 -17.49 -3.99
N VAL A 23 -17.83 -17.55 -3.35
CA VAL A 23 -17.99 -17.94 -1.94
C VAL A 23 -18.98 -19.10 -1.80
N GLY A 24 -18.67 -20.10 -0.99
CA GLY A 24 -19.50 -21.29 -0.74
C GLY A 24 -18.85 -22.58 -1.24
N GLU A 25 -19.60 -23.69 -1.29
CA GLU A 25 -19.05 -25.03 -1.59
C GLU A 25 -18.31 -25.14 -2.94
N ALA A 26 -18.75 -24.39 -3.94
CA ALA A 26 -18.12 -24.34 -5.26
C ALA A 26 -17.19 -23.13 -5.44
N GLY A 27 -17.11 -22.24 -4.45
CA GLY A 27 -16.30 -21.02 -4.47
C GLY A 27 -14.87 -21.25 -3.97
N SER A 28 -13.97 -20.30 -4.24
CA SER A 28 -12.59 -20.34 -3.72
C SER A 28 -12.48 -19.92 -2.26
N TYR A 29 -13.57 -19.44 -1.66
CA TYR A 29 -13.62 -18.93 -0.29
C TYR A 29 -14.80 -19.52 0.47
N GLU A 30 -14.64 -19.77 1.76
CA GLU A 30 -15.68 -20.39 2.59
C GLU A 30 -16.79 -19.38 2.93
N ASN A 31 -16.42 -18.11 3.14
CA ASN A 31 -17.37 -17.05 3.46
C ASN A 31 -16.93 -15.67 2.94
N VAL A 32 -17.88 -14.73 2.90
CA VAL A 32 -17.65 -13.36 2.42
C VAL A 32 -16.59 -12.64 3.25
N SER A 33 -16.57 -12.85 4.58
CA SER A 33 -15.60 -12.20 5.47
C SER A 33 -14.18 -12.66 5.20
N GLU A 34 -13.96 -13.91 4.79
CA GLU A 34 -12.67 -14.40 4.31
C GLU A 34 -12.28 -13.72 3.01
N TYR A 35 -13.19 -13.69 2.04
CA TYR A 35 -12.92 -13.08 0.76
C TYR A 35 -12.55 -11.59 0.90
N ILE A 36 -13.30 -10.84 1.69
CA ILE A 36 -13.01 -9.42 1.97
C ILE A 36 -11.66 -9.24 2.69
N ARG A 37 -11.32 -10.10 3.66
CA ARG A 37 -10.00 -10.03 4.33
C ARG A 37 -8.86 -10.28 3.35
N ASP A 38 -9.03 -11.21 2.42
CA ASP A 38 -8.03 -11.48 1.40
C ASP A 38 -7.88 -10.31 0.43
N LEU A 39 -8.99 -9.72 -0.03
CA LEU A 39 -8.98 -8.52 -0.87
C LEU A 39 -8.25 -7.34 -0.19
N ILE A 40 -8.53 -7.09 1.09
CA ILE A 40 -7.84 -6.03 1.87
C ILE A 40 -6.35 -6.31 1.98
N ARG A 41 -5.95 -7.58 2.18
CA ARG A 41 -4.53 -7.96 2.22
C ARG A 41 -3.83 -7.69 0.89
N ARG A 42 -4.43 -8.11 -0.22
CA ARG A 42 -3.91 -7.88 -1.57
C ARG A 42 -3.85 -6.39 -1.92
N ASP A 43 -4.83 -5.61 -1.47
CA ASP A 43 -4.84 -4.16 -1.64
C ASP A 43 -3.69 -3.49 -0.88
N LYS A 44 -3.51 -3.85 0.40
CA LYS A 44 -2.37 -3.40 1.22
C LYS A 44 -1.03 -3.76 0.56
N GLU A 45 -0.85 -5.01 0.16
CA GLU A 45 0.39 -5.48 -0.49
C GLU A 45 0.68 -4.70 -1.78
N ARG A 46 -0.35 -4.46 -2.60
CA ARG A 46 -0.21 -3.65 -3.82
C ARG A 46 0.20 -2.22 -3.51
N ALA A 47 -0.44 -1.59 -2.52
CA ALA A 47 -0.11 -0.22 -2.12
C ALA A 47 1.34 -0.11 -1.60
N GLU A 48 1.76 -1.06 -0.76
CA GLU A 48 3.13 -1.13 -0.24
C GLU A 48 4.16 -1.35 -1.36
N GLN A 49 3.88 -2.27 -2.29
CA GLN A 49 4.75 -2.53 -3.43
C GLN A 49 4.88 -1.30 -4.34
N LEU A 50 3.78 -0.59 -4.60
CA LEU A 50 3.80 0.64 -5.40
C LEU A 50 4.63 1.73 -4.72
N ALA A 51 4.44 1.92 -3.40
CA ALA A 51 5.22 2.89 -2.63
C ALA A 51 6.72 2.54 -2.65
N PHE A 52 7.06 1.26 -2.47
CA PHE A 52 8.44 0.80 -2.53
C PHE A 52 9.08 1.01 -3.91
N VAL A 53 8.39 0.62 -4.98
CA VAL A 53 8.90 0.78 -6.36
C VAL A 53 9.11 2.26 -6.69
N ARG A 54 8.19 3.12 -6.28
CA ARG A 54 8.32 4.56 -6.45
C ARG A 54 9.57 5.10 -5.75
N LEU A 55 9.74 4.81 -4.45
CA LEU A 55 10.90 5.27 -3.69
C LEU A 55 12.21 4.74 -4.28
N LYS A 56 12.24 3.46 -4.67
CA LYS A 56 13.40 2.86 -5.34
C LYS A 56 13.75 3.58 -6.63
N ALA A 57 12.77 3.94 -7.45
CA ALA A 57 12.99 4.66 -8.70
C ALA A 57 13.54 6.07 -8.46
N GLU A 58 12.98 6.80 -7.48
CA GLU A 58 13.46 8.14 -7.09
C GLU A 58 14.92 8.08 -6.60
N LEU A 59 15.25 7.11 -5.74
CA LEU A 59 16.63 6.92 -5.25
C LEU A 59 17.59 6.49 -6.36
N ALA A 60 17.17 5.58 -7.24
CA ALA A 60 18.01 5.13 -8.35
C ALA A 60 18.35 6.30 -9.30
N GLN A 61 17.38 7.17 -9.58
CA GLN A 61 17.62 8.38 -10.34
C GLN A 61 18.60 9.32 -9.63
N ALA A 62 18.42 9.53 -8.32
CA ALA A 62 19.31 10.38 -7.54
C ALA A 62 20.75 9.86 -7.53
N PHE A 63 20.96 8.55 -7.33
CA PHE A 63 22.29 7.92 -7.28
C PHE A 63 22.96 7.74 -8.65
N ALA A 64 22.21 7.79 -9.74
CA ALA A 64 22.79 7.83 -11.08
C ALA A 64 23.46 9.18 -11.41
N ALA A 65 23.23 10.21 -10.60
CA ALA A 65 23.86 11.51 -10.77
C ALA A 65 25.39 11.42 -10.50
N PRO A 66 26.24 12.08 -11.30
CA PRO A 66 27.68 12.12 -11.05
C PRO A 66 27.98 12.71 -9.66
N GLU A 67 29.04 12.22 -9.01
CA GLU A 67 29.39 12.68 -7.67
C GLU A 67 29.68 14.19 -7.61
N ALA A 68 30.24 14.73 -8.70
CA ALA A 68 30.49 16.17 -8.86
C ALA A 68 29.22 17.05 -8.85
N SER A 69 28.03 16.47 -8.98
CA SER A 69 26.75 17.19 -8.86
C SER A 69 26.29 17.39 -7.43
N TYR A 70 26.87 16.66 -6.45
CA TYR A 70 26.57 16.86 -5.04
C TYR A 70 27.43 17.96 -4.45
N ALA A 71 26.82 18.75 -3.55
CA ALA A 71 27.52 19.77 -2.78
C ALA A 71 27.66 19.31 -1.31
N PRO A 72 28.76 19.65 -0.64
CA PRO A 72 28.89 19.42 0.79
C PRO A 72 27.79 20.20 1.54
N LEU A 73 27.14 19.53 2.48
CA LEU A 73 26.05 20.10 3.28
C LEU A 73 26.18 19.57 4.71
N THR A 74 26.23 20.47 5.69
CA THR A 74 26.26 20.09 7.10
C THR A 74 24.86 20.13 7.71
N ALA A 75 24.67 19.43 8.82
CA ALA A 75 23.42 19.51 9.59
C ALA A 75 23.14 20.95 10.08
N ALA A 76 24.19 21.73 10.41
CA ALA A 76 24.04 23.13 10.84
C ALA A 76 23.47 24.01 9.71
N ASP A 77 23.91 23.82 8.47
CA ASP A 77 23.41 24.55 7.30
C ASP A 77 21.91 24.29 7.08
N VAL A 78 21.46 23.03 7.26
CA VAL A 78 20.05 22.64 7.13
C VAL A 78 19.19 23.26 8.23
N ILE A 79 19.67 23.23 9.48
CA ILE A 79 18.96 23.80 10.64
C ILE A 79 18.80 25.32 10.46
N ALA A 80 19.88 26.03 10.12
CA ALA A 80 19.84 27.47 9.90
C ALA A 80 18.86 27.88 8.78
N ARG A 81 18.75 27.06 7.72
CA ARG A 81 17.81 27.31 6.60
C ARG A 81 16.34 27.22 7.02
N ASN A 82 15.99 26.31 7.93
CA ASN A 82 14.60 26.02 8.32
C ASN A 82 14.12 26.81 9.55
N GLN A 83 14.95 27.70 10.10
CA GLN A 83 14.61 28.55 11.26
C GLN A 83 13.89 29.87 10.89
N ARG A 84 13.47 30.03 9.63
CA ARG A 84 12.61 31.13 9.17
C ARG A 84 11.14 30.75 9.29
#